data_AF-A0A167FI50-F1
#
_entry.id   AF-A0A167FI50-F1
#
_cell.length_a   1.000
_cell.length_b   1.000
_cell.length_c   1.000
_cell.angle_alpha   90.00
_cell.angle_beta   90.00
_cell.angle_gamma   90.00
#
_symmetry.space_group_name_H-M   'P 1'
#
loop_
_entity.id
_entity.type
_entity.pdbx_description
1 polymer ?
#
loop_
_entity_poly.entity_id
_entity_poly.type
_entity_poly.pdbx_seq_one_letter_code
_entity_poly.pdbx_strand_id
1 'polypeptide(L)'
;MEGDAAEGSFADSNEECKMVLVVRTDLQMGKGKAAAQCAHAAVACYESVSKTNPKLLARWRRTGQAKVTLQSKSEDEMLLLQGIAASKGITAKVIHDAGRTQIAAGSMTVLGVGPAPKSAIDEVTGHLKLY
;
A
#
# COMPACT_ATOMS: atom_id res chain seq x y z
N MET A 1 -29.54 0.91 6.19
CA MET A 1 -28.95 2.27 6.19
C MET A 1 -27.53 2.11 6.67
N GLU A 2 -26.62 1.76 5.75
CA GLU A 2 -25.20 1.66 6.05
C GLU A 2 -24.58 3.03 5.82
N GLY A 3 -23.87 3.52 6.84
CA GLY A 3 -23.29 4.84 6.88
C GLY A 3 -22.23 5.00 5.80
N ASP A 4 -22.40 6.05 5.01
CA ASP A 4 -21.42 6.56 4.06
C ASP A 4 -20.19 6.98 4.87
N ALA A 5 -19.15 6.14 4.86
CA ALA A 5 -17.88 6.46 5.47
C ALA A 5 -17.28 7.63 4.69
N ALA A 6 -17.23 8.80 5.32
CA ALA A 6 -16.79 10.06 4.73
C ALA A 6 -15.59 9.87 3.79
N GLU A 7 -15.84 9.94 2.49
CA GLU A 7 -14.80 9.99 1.47
C GLU A 7 -13.99 11.27 1.71
N GLY A 8 -12.82 11.13 2.32
CA GLY A 8 -11.81 12.18 2.29
C GLY A 8 -11.46 12.44 0.84
N SER A 9 -12.10 13.43 0.21
CA SER A 9 -11.92 13.76 -1.20
C SER A 9 -10.48 14.25 -1.44
N PHE A 10 -9.57 13.32 -1.64
CA PHE A 10 -8.24 13.60 -2.15
C PHE A 10 -8.28 14.03 -3.63
N ALA A 11 -9.46 14.08 -4.25
CA ALA A 11 -9.65 14.34 -5.68
C ALA A 11 -9.28 15.77 -6.08
N ASP A 12 -9.44 16.74 -5.17
CA ASP A 12 -9.28 18.17 -5.47
C ASP A 12 -7.91 18.73 -5.05
N SER A 13 -7.04 17.91 -4.46
CA SER A 13 -5.66 18.31 -4.13
C SER A 13 -4.75 18.33 -5.38
N ASN A 14 -3.83 19.29 -5.45
CA ASN A 14 -2.75 19.30 -6.44
C ASN A 14 -1.43 18.72 -5.90
N GLU A 15 -1.47 18.13 -4.70
CA GLU A 15 -0.30 17.51 -4.09
C GLU A 15 0.19 16.28 -4.88
N GLU A 16 1.51 16.09 -4.90
CA GLU A 16 2.14 14.88 -5.41
C GLU A 16 1.56 13.63 -4.75
N CYS A 17 1.23 12.64 -5.59
CA CYS A 17 0.79 11.34 -5.10
C CYS A 17 1.95 10.35 -5.06
N LYS A 18 1.89 9.44 -4.10
CA LYS A 18 2.75 8.26 -4.07
C LYS A 18 1.99 7.02 -3.63
N MET A 19 2.59 5.87 -3.92
CA MET A 19 2.24 4.59 -3.34
C MET A 19 3.42 4.10 -2.50
N VAL A 20 3.13 3.50 -1.36
CA VAL A 20 4.14 2.85 -0.52
C VAL A 20 3.94 1.34 -0.56
N LEU A 21 5.04 0.60 -0.60
CA LEU A 21 5.09 -0.86 -0.60
C LEU A 21 5.86 -1.27 0.65
N VAL A 22 5.14 -1.67 1.70
CA VAL A 22 5.72 -2.07 2.99
C VAL A 22 6.04 -3.56 2.94
N VAL A 23 7.31 -3.91 3.00
CA VAL A 23 7.83 -5.27 2.87
C VAL A 23 8.16 -5.86 4.24
N ARG A 24 7.64 -7.05 4.55
CA ARG A 24 8.04 -7.84 5.73
C ARG A 24 9.47 -8.33 5.61
N THR A 25 10.36 -7.79 6.43
CA THR A 25 11.79 -8.14 6.44
C THR A 25 12.12 -9.33 7.32
N ASP A 26 11.29 -9.61 8.33
CA ASP A 26 11.39 -10.79 9.19
C ASP A 26 11.18 -12.11 8.43
N LEU A 27 10.49 -12.07 7.28
CA LEU A 27 10.32 -13.20 6.37
C LEU A 27 11.56 -13.52 5.52
N GLN A 28 12.60 -12.67 5.58
CA GLN A 28 13.88 -12.87 4.86
C GLN A 28 13.70 -13.19 3.37
N MET A 29 12.74 -12.53 2.71
CA MET A 29 12.49 -12.73 1.28
C MET A 29 13.72 -12.38 0.44
N GLY A 30 14.11 -13.27 -0.47
CA GLY A 30 15.12 -12.95 -1.48
C GLY A 30 14.65 -11.79 -2.38
N LYS A 31 15.61 -11.02 -2.93
CA LYS A 31 15.35 -9.81 -3.73
C LYS A 31 14.31 -10.01 -4.84
N GLY A 32 14.39 -11.11 -5.58
CA GLY A 32 13.44 -11.43 -6.64
C GLY A 32 12.03 -11.67 -6.14
N LYS A 33 11.88 -12.36 -5.00
CA LYS A 33 10.57 -12.58 -4.37
C LYS A 33 9.99 -11.27 -3.86
N ALA A 34 10.77 -10.47 -3.14
CA ALA A 34 10.33 -9.17 -2.66
C ALA A 34 9.85 -8.27 -3.81
N ALA A 35 10.58 -8.23 -4.92
CA ALA A 35 10.20 -7.47 -6.11
C ALA A 35 8.87 -7.96 -6.72
N ALA A 36 8.67 -9.27 -6.85
CA ALA A 36 7.42 -9.84 -7.35
C ALA A 36 6.23 -9.51 -6.44
N GLN A 37 6.40 -9.64 -5.12
CA GLN A 37 5.36 -9.33 -4.14
C GLN A 37 5.02 -7.83 -4.13
N CYS A 38 6.01 -6.96 -4.27
CA CYS A 38 5.82 -5.53 -4.48
C CYS A 38 5.01 -5.22 -5.75
N ALA A 39 5.30 -5.92 -6.85
CA ALA A 39 4.54 -5.77 -8.10
C ALA A 39 3.08 -6.21 -7.91
N HIS A 40 2.83 -7.34 -7.24
CA HIS A 40 1.47 -7.78 -6.92
C HIS A 40 0.71 -6.75 -6.07
N ALA A 41 1.34 -6.20 -5.04
CA ALA A 41 0.74 -5.18 -4.17
C ALA A 41 0.39 -3.92 -4.96
N ALA A 42 1.28 -3.48 -5.85
CA ALA A 42 1.06 -2.31 -6.69
C ALA A 42 -0.12 -2.49 -7.65
N VAL A 43 -0.24 -3.66 -8.29
CA VAL A 43 -1.37 -3.98 -9.19
C VAL A 43 -2.68 -4.05 -8.40
N ALA A 44 -2.70 -4.72 -7.24
CA ALA A 44 -3.90 -4.81 -6.40
C ALA A 44 -4.39 -3.43 -5.94
N CYS A 45 -3.48 -2.54 -5.56
CA CYS A 45 -3.81 -1.16 -5.22
C CYS A 45 -4.33 -0.38 -6.43
N TYR A 46 -3.66 -0.50 -7.58
CA TYR A 46 -4.08 0.13 -8.84
C TYR A 46 -5.51 -0.25 -9.22
N GLU A 47 -5.83 -1.55 -9.22
CA GLU A 47 -7.15 -2.06 -9.58
C GLU A 47 -8.25 -1.66 -8.58
N SER A 48 -7.88 -1.50 -7.31
CA SER A 48 -8.80 -1.01 -6.29
C SER A 48 -9.13 0.46 -6.52
N VAL A 49 -8.09 1.30 -6.68
CA VAL A 49 -8.28 2.75 -6.87
C VAL A 49 -8.86 3.09 -8.24
N SER A 50 -8.63 2.29 -9.27
CA SER A 50 -9.24 2.52 -10.59
C SER A 50 -10.77 2.44 -10.54
N LYS A 51 -11.32 1.65 -9.62
CA LYS A 51 -12.77 1.49 -9.41
C LYS A 51 -13.34 2.55 -8.48
N THR A 52 -12.60 2.96 -7.46
CA THR A 52 -13.11 3.85 -6.40
C THR A 52 -12.76 5.32 -6.62
N ASN A 53 -11.58 5.64 -7.15
CA ASN A 53 -11.12 7.01 -7.34
C ASN A 53 -10.26 7.18 -8.60
N PRO A 54 -10.86 7.14 -9.81
CA PRO A 54 -10.13 7.25 -11.07
C PRO A 54 -9.42 8.59 -11.25
N LYS A 55 -9.91 9.67 -10.64
CA LYS A 55 -9.25 11.00 -10.66
C LYS A 55 -7.92 10.98 -9.91
N LEU A 56 -7.91 10.41 -8.70
CA LEU A 56 -6.69 10.24 -7.91
C LEU A 56 -5.66 9.36 -8.64
N LEU A 57 -6.13 8.28 -9.26
CA LEU A 57 -5.29 7.40 -10.06
C LEU A 57 -4.68 8.13 -11.26
N ALA A 58 -5.47 8.92 -11.99
CA ALA A 58 -5.00 9.72 -13.10
C ALA A 58 -3.95 10.74 -12.66
N ARG A 59 -4.13 11.39 -11.50
CA ARG A 59 -3.13 12.30 -10.93
C ARG A 59 -1.81 11.58 -10.67
N TRP A 60 -1.85 10.47 -9.92
CA TRP A 60 -0.65 9.68 -9.61
C TRP A 60 0.09 9.23 -10.87
N ARG A 61 -0.63 8.80 -11.91
CA ARG A 61 -0.04 8.42 -13.19
C ARG A 61 0.64 9.59 -13.91
N ARG A 62 0.01 10.77 -13.92
CA ARG A 62 0.59 11.97 -14.53
C ARG A 62 1.83 12.47 -13.78
N THR A 63 1.91 12.23 -12.47
CA THR A 63 3.06 12.61 -11.63
C THR A 63 4.11 11.49 -11.51
N GLY A 64 4.27 10.65 -12.54
CA GLY A 64 5.33 9.65 -12.60
C GLY A 64 5.09 8.39 -11.78
N GLN A 65 3.87 8.16 -11.27
CA GLN A 65 3.44 6.91 -10.63
C GLN A 65 4.40 6.41 -9.54
N ALA A 66 4.88 7.35 -8.71
CA ALA A 66 5.90 7.14 -7.69
C ALA A 66 5.53 5.99 -6.74
N LYS A 67 6.51 5.10 -6.51
CA LYS A 67 6.42 3.96 -5.59
C LYS A 67 7.65 3.98 -4.68
N VAL A 68 7.44 3.84 -3.38
CA VAL A 68 8.51 3.79 -2.38
C VAL A 68 8.42 2.49 -1.60
N THR A 69 9.51 1.73 -1.55
CA THR A 69 9.59 0.50 -0.76
C THR A 69 10.09 0.80 0.64
N LEU A 70 9.28 0.44 1.64
CA LEU A 70 9.59 0.58 3.07
C LEU A 70 9.63 -0.80 3.72
N GLN A 71 10.25 -0.90 4.89
CA GLN A 71 10.34 -2.14 5.64
C GLN A 71 9.42 -2.13 6.87
N SER A 72 8.82 -3.30 7.13
CA SER A 72 8.16 -3.65 8.39
C SER A 72 8.84 -4.88 8.99
N LYS A 73 8.81 -4.98 10.32
CA LYS A 73 9.44 -6.07 11.08
C LYS A 73 8.48 -7.15 11.56
N SER A 74 7.17 -6.97 11.38
CA SER A 74 6.17 -7.94 11.86
C SER A 74 4.86 -7.88 11.09
N GLU A 75 4.06 -8.92 11.25
CA GLU A 75 2.68 -8.95 10.75
C GLU A 75 1.79 -7.92 11.43
N ASP A 76 1.91 -7.79 12.75
CA ASP A 76 1.13 -6.87 13.56
C ASP A 76 1.31 -5.41 13.13
N GLU A 77 2.54 -5.01 12.79
CA GLU A 77 2.82 -3.67 12.28
C GLU A 77 2.11 -3.44 10.94
N MET A 78 2.09 -4.42 10.04
CA MET A 78 1.33 -4.31 8.79
C MET A 78 -0.18 -4.22 9.01
N LEU A 79 -0.73 -5.02 9.94
CA LEU A 79 -2.16 -4.96 10.27
C LEU A 79 -2.54 -3.59 10.85
N LEU A 80 -1.69 -3.04 11.72
CA LEU A 80 -1.86 -1.69 12.25
C LEU A 80 -1.85 -0.64 11.13
N LEU A 81 -0.85 -0.67 10.25
CA LEU A 81 -0.75 0.27 9.12
C LEU A 81 -1.95 0.16 8.17
N GLN A 82 -2.44 -1.05 7.91
CA GLN A 82 -3.64 -1.28 7.12
C GLN A 82 -4.87 -0.65 7.77
N GLY A 83 -5.05 -0.82 9.09
CA GLY A 83 -6.14 -0.20 9.84
C GLY A 83 -6.09 1.32 9.84
N ILE A 84 -4.90 1.90 10.04
CA ILE A 84 -4.70 3.36 9.99
C ILE A 84 -5.04 3.89 8.59
N ALA A 85 -4.54 3.25 7.52
CA ALA A 85 -4.85 3.65 6.15
C ALA A 85 -6.36 3.58 5.86
N ALA A 86 -7.02 2.49 6.27
CA ALA A 86 -8.47 2.34 6.11
C ALA A 86 -9.25 3.44 6.84
N SER A 87 -8.86 3.79 8.07
CA SER A 87 -9.49 4.88 8.83
C SER A 87 -9.38 6.26 8.17
N LYS A 88 -8.43 6.43 7.25
CA LYS A 88 -8.18 7.66 6.48
C LYS A 88 -8.75 7.61 5.06
N GLY A 89 -9.48 6.54 4.70
CA GLY A 89 -9.97 6.34 3.34
C GLY A 89 -8.88 6.06 2.30
N ILE A 90 -7.68 5.63 2.74
CA ILE A 90 -6.56 5.31 1.86
C ILE A 90 -6.63 3.82 1.51
N THR A 91 -6.51 3.50 0.22
CA THR A 91 -6.44 2.11 -0.23
C THR A 91 -5.24 1.39 0.38
N ALA A 92 -5.48 0.23 0.99
CA ALA A 92 -4.45 -0.62 1.58
C ALA A 92 -4.69 -2.09 1.22
N LYS A 93 -3.78 -2.71 0.46
CA LYS A 93 -3.92 -4.10 -0.05
C LYS A 93 -2.76 -4.96 0.40
N VAL A 94 -3.09 -6.11 0.98
CA VAL A 94 -2.13 -7.09 1.47
C VAL A 94 -1.96 -8.20 0.45
N ILE A 95 -0.72 -8.58 0.20
CA ILE A 95 -0.39 -9.78 -0.57
C ILE A 95 -0.01 -10.89 0.39
N HIS A 96 -0.50 -12.08 0.08
CA HIS A 96 -0.19 -13.30 0.81
C HIS A 96 0.64 -14.22 -0.07
N ASP A 97 1.61 -14.91 0.53
CA ASP A 97 2.36 -15.94 -0.20
C ASP A 97 1.47 -17.17 -0.41
N ALA A 98 1.33 -17.59 -1.68
CA ALA A 98 0.56 -18.77 -2.05
C ALA A 98 1.22 -20.11 -1.63
N GLY A 99 2.27 -20.09 -0.80
CA GLY A 99 2.93 -21.30 -0.28
C GLY A 99 3.86 -22.00 -1.27
N ARG A 100 4.43 -21.30 -2.25
CA ARG A 100 5.40 -21.88 -3.21
C ARG A 100 6.86 -21.75 -2.78
N THR A 101 7.12 -21.35 -1.53
CA THR A 101 8.48 -21.09 -1.01
C THR A 101 8.62 -21.50 0.46
N GLN A 102 9.80 -21.26 1.05
CA GLN A 102 10.17 -21.55 2.45
C GLN A 102 9.41 -20.71 3.51
N ILE A 103 8.54 -19.78 3.09
CA ILE A 103 7.70 -18.99 4.00
C ILE A 103 6.38 -19.75 4.22
N ALA A 104 5.87 -19.72 5.45
CA ALA A 104 4.60 -20.37 5.79
C ALA A 104 3.48 -19.90 4.83
N ALA A 105 2.76 -20.86 4.26
CA ALA A 105 1.66 -20.57 3.35
C ALA A 105 0.65 -19.63 4.02
N GLY A 106 0.20 -18.60 3.28
CA GLY A 106 -0.73 -17.61 3.81
C GLY A 106 -0.08 -16.49 4.62
N SER A 107 1.25 -16.43 4.74
CA SER A 107 1.91 -15.29 5.39
C SER A 107 1.67 -14.00 4.60
N MET A 108 1.34 -12.91 5.31
CA MET A 108 1.31 -11.57 4.72
C MET A 108 2.74 -11.14 4.36
N THR A 109 3.01 -10.82 3.09
CA THR A 109 4.36 -10.52 2.58
C THR A 109 4.59 -9.02 2.38
N VAL A 110 3.67 -8.36 1.68
CA VAL A 110 3.76 -6.94 1.32
C VAL A 110 2.40 -6.29 1.50
N LEU A 111 2.39 -5.12 2.13
CA LEU A 111 1.25 -4.20 2.19
C LEU A 111 1.48 -3.05 1.20
N GLY A 112 0.63 -2.93 0.19
CA GLY A 112 0.54 -1.74 -0.64
C GLY A 112 -0.38 -0.69 0.01
N VAL A 113 0.07 0.57 0.06
CA VAL A 113 -0.69 1.71 0.60
C VAL A 113 -0.73 2.82 -0.45
N GLY A 114 -1.94 3.27 -0.80
CA GLY A 114 -2.19 4.29 -1.83
C GLY A 114 -2.58 3.70 -3.20
N PRO A 115 -2.39 4.47 -4.30
CA PRO A 115 -1.83 5.81 -4.32
C PRO A 115 -2.71 6.84 -3.60
N ALA A 116 -2.10 7.79 -2.91
CA ALA A 116 -2.77 8.92 -2.26
C ALA A 116 -1.81 10.13 -2.20
N PRO A 117 -2.27 11.34 -1.80
CA PRO A 117 -1.37 12.47 -1.55
C PRO A 117 -0.24 12.10 -0.59
N LYS A 118 0.95 12.64 -0.83
CA LYS A 118 2.16 12.32 -0.07
C LYS A 118 1.97 12.51 1.44
N SER A 119 1.38 13.62 1.85
CA SER A 119 1.07 13.98 3.25
C SER A 119 0.23 12.91 3.93
N ALA A 120 -0.87 12.50 3.30
CA ALA A 120 -1.77 11.47 3.79
C ALA A 120 -1.07 10.10 3.92
N ILE A 121 -0.18 9.76 2.97
CA ILE A 121 0.62 8.53 3.06
C ILE A 121 1.67 8.63 4.19
N ASP A 122 2.28 9.79 4.41
CA ASP A 122 3.29 10.02 5.44
C ASP A 122 2.70 9.92 6.85
N GLU A 123 1.44 10.28 7.05
CA GLU A 123 0.73 10.05 8.32
C GLU A 123 0.59 8.56 8.67
N VAL A 124 0.58 7.67 7.66
CA VAL A 124 0.52 6.22 7.86
C VAL A 124 1.93 5.64 7.99
N THR A 125 2.85 6.03 7.10
CA THR A 125 4.08 5.29 6.84
C THR A 125 5.38 6.07 7.06
N GLY A 126 5.30 7.36 7.42
CA GLY A 126 6.46 8.26 7.48
C GLY A 126 7.51 7.91 8.52
N HIS A 127 7.17 7.08 9.51
CA HIS A 127 8.10 6.59 10.53
C HIS A 127 8.86 5.32 10.10
N LEU A 128 8.45 4.68 9.01
CA LEU A 128 9.07 3.47 8.51
C LEU A 128 10.38 3.79 7.79
N LYS A 129 11.28 2.81 7.78
CA LYS A 129 12.58 2.90 7.10
C LYS A 129 12.47 2.41 5.66
N LEU A 130 13.37 2.86 4.79
CA LEU A 130 13.53 2.29 3.44
C LEU A 130 13.89 0.80 3.54
N TYR A 131 13.37 0.00 2.59
CA TYR A 131 13.67 -1.44 2.42
C TYR A 131 15.06 -1.67 1.85
#